data_AF-A0A2D5H3Z8-F1
#
_entry.id   AF-A0A2D5H3Z8-F1
#
_cell.length_a   1.000
_cell.length_b   1.000
_cell.length_c   1.000
_cell.angle_alpha   90.00
_cell.angle_beta   90.00
_cell.angle_gamma   90.00
#
_symmetry.space_group_name_H-M   'P 1'
#
loop_
_entity.id
_entity.type
_entity.pdbx_description
1 polymer ?
#
loop_
_entity_poly.entity_id
_entity_poly.type
_entity_poly.pdbx_seq_one_letter_code
_entity_poly.pdbx_strand_id
1 'polypeptide(L)'
;MDGAPLEGAKVIFEPQQATDKARRRASSATTESDGSYTLQYNSDASGATPGSHKVLISKMPDDPEQAGEQLIPAKYNNKTELTAEVKEGDNSFDFDLKSK
;
A
#
# COMPACT_ATOMS: atom_id res chain seq x y z
N MET A 1 12.39 -3.25 -0.41
CA MET A 1 12.98 -2.87 0.87
C MET A 1 14.48 -2.76 0.73
N ASP A 2 15.07 -1.63 1.15
CA ASP A 2 16.51 -1.33 1.06
C ASP A 2 17.09 -1.51 -0.36
N GLY A 3 16.32 -1.07 -1.36
CA GLY A 3 16.68 -1.20 -2.79
C GLY A 3 16.32 -2.55 -3.45
N ALA A 4 15.86 -3.55 -2.68
CA ALA A 4 15.36 -4.81 -3.25
C ALA A 4 13.85 -4.76 -3.51
N PRO A 5 13.32 -5.42 -4.56
CA PRO A 5 11.87 -5.61 -4.69
C PRO A 5 11.35 -6.42 -3.50
N LEU A 6 10.16 -6.05 -3.02
CA LEU A 6 9.57 -6.70 -1.86
C LEU A 6 8.33 -7.47 -2.29
N GLU A 7 8.47 -8.77 -2.51
CA GLU A 7 7.34 -9.67 -2.82
C GLU A 7 6.40 -9.86 -1.62
N GLY A 8 5.11 -10.03 -1.87
CA GLY A 8 4.13 -10.43 -0.85
C GLY A 8 3.84 -9.36 0.21
N ALA A 9 4.26 -8.12 -0.02
CA ALA A 9 3.91 -7.00 0.84
C ALA A 9 2.52 -6.50 0.47
N LYS A 10 1.70 -6.28 1.50
CA LYS A 10 0.38 -5.70 1.35
C LYS A 10 0.48 -4.18 1.37
N VAL A 11 0.00 -3.55 0.31
CA VAL A 11 -0.06 -2.10 0.16
C VAL A 11 -1.52 -1.68 0.26
N ILE A 12 -1.85 -0.73 1.13
CA ILE A 12 -3.21 -0.28 1.38
C ILE A 12 -3.25 1.23 1.22
N PHE A 13 -4.18 1.73 0.41
CA PHE A 13 -4.40 3.15 0.16
C PHE A 13 -5.69 3.58 0.84
N GLU A 14 -5.57 4.19 2.01
CA GLU A 14 -6.69 4.70 2.79
C GLU A 14 -7.01 6.15 2.39
N PRO A 15 -8.17 6.42 1.76
CA PRO A 15 -8.57 7.80 1.45
C PRO A 15 -8.72 8.62 2.74
N GLN A 16 -8.03 9.76 2.82
CA GLN A 16 -8.14 10.67 3.97
C GLN A 16 -9.43 11.48 3.97
N GLN A 17 -10.05 11.63 2.79
CA GLN A 17 -11.28 12.39 2.61
C GLN A 17 -12.32 11.46 1.98
N ALA A 18 -13.54 11.49 2.52
CA ALA A 18 -14.68 10.91 1.84
C ALA A 18 -15.08 11.88 0.72
N THR A 19 -15.08 11.41 -0.52
CA THR A 19 -15.65 12.17 -1.65
C THR A 19 -16.99 11.55 -2.03
N ASP A 20 -17.86 12.29 -2.72
CA ASP A 20 -19.15 11.78 -3.21
C ASP A 20 -19.04 10.47 -4.01
N LYS A 21 -17.88 10.24 -4.65
CA LYS A 21 -17.59 9.02 -5.41
C LYS A 21 -16.83 7.96 -4.61
N ALA A 22 -16.05 8.36 -3.61
CA ALA A 22 -15.31 7.47 -2.74
C ALA A 22 -15.97 7.42 -1.36
N ARG A 23 -16.81 6.39 -1.12
CA ARG A 23 -16.97 5.87 0.25
C ARG A 23 -15.54 5.62 0.77
N ARG A 24 -15.23 5.92 2.04
CA ARG A 24 -13.89 5.74 2.68
C ARG A 24 -13.42 4.28 2.66
N ARG A 25 -13.25 3.77 1.45
CA ARG A 25 -12.96 2.40 1.11
C ARG A 25 -11.50 2.43 0.71
N ALA A 26 -10.71 1.75 1.52
CA ALA A 26 -9.31 1.59 1.21
C ALA A 26 -9.17 0.73 -0.04
N SER A 27 -8.29 1.12 -0.94
CA SER A 27 -7.79 0.20 -1.97
C SER A 27 -6.68 -0.65 -1.37
N SER A 28 -6.50 -1.87 -1.84
CA SER A 28 -5.39 -2.72 -1.41
C SER A 28 -4.76 -3.47 -2.57
N ALA A 29 -3.47 -3.72 -2.48
CA ALA A 29 -2.69 -4.53 -3.40
C ALA A 29 -1.78 -5.47 -2.62
N THR A 30 -1.31 -6.52 -3.29
CA THR A 30 -0.15 -7.28 -2.88
C THR A 30 0.94 -7.05 -3.91
N THR A 31 2.17 -6.85 -3.46
CA THR A 31 3.33 -6.73 -4.35
C THR A 31 3.75 -8.09 -4.90
N GLU A 32 4.11 -8.11 -6.17
CA GLU A 32 4.63 -9.26 -6.90
C GLU A 32 6.14 -9.44 -6.65
N SER A 33 6.73 -10.52 -7.20
CA SER A 33 8.16 -10.84 -7.07
C SER A 33 9.10 -9.73 -7.54
N ASP A 34 8.66 -8.92 -8.51
CA ASP A 34 9.41 -7.78 -9.04
C ASP A 34 9.18 -6.48 -8.26
N GLY A 35 8.36 -6.51 -7.20
CA GLY A 35 7.99 -5.37 -6.39
C GLY A 35 6.87 -4.51 -6.98
N SER A 36 6.36 -4.85 -8.18
CA SER A 36 5.20 -4.18 -8.76
C SER A 36 3.94 -4.53 -7.97
N TYR A 37 2.96 -3.63 -7.95
CA TYR A 37 1.68 -3.86 -7.30
C TYR A 37 0.56 -3.15 -8.03
N THR A 38 -0.62 -3.77 -8.07
CA THR A 38 -1.83 -3.15 -8.64
C THR A 38 -2.87 -3.02 -7.56
N LEU A 39 -3.25 -1.77 -7.25
CA LEU A 39 -4.31 -1.50 -6.30
C LEU A 39 -5.64 -2.06 -6.80
N GLN A 40 -6.42 -2.62 -5.88
CA GLN A 40 -7.77 -3.07 -6.12
C GLN A 40 -8.71 -2.30 -5.18
N TYR A 41 -9.65 -1.57 -5.76
CA TYR A 41 -10.63 -0.78 -5.00
C TYR A 41 -11.85 -1.63 -4.63
N ASN A 42 -12.33 -2.42 -5.59
CA ASN A 42 -13.42 -3.38 -5.43
C ASN A 42 -13.24 -4.51 -6.46
N SER A 43 -14.10 -5.54 -6.42
CA SER A 43 -14.00 -6.70 -7.32
C SER A 43 -14.10 -6.35 -8.81
N ASP A 44 -14.60 -5.16 -9.15
CA ASP A 44 -14.87 -4.71 -10.52
C ASP A 44 -13.92 -3.59 -10.99
N ALA A 45 -13.25 -2.90 -10.08
CA ALA A 45 -12.39 -1.75 -10.36
C ALA A 45 -11.03 -1.89 -9.67
N SER A 46 -10.02 -1.87 -10.52
CA SER A 46 -8.62 -1.74 -10.11
C SER A 46 -8.25 -0.26 -10.03
N GLY A 47 -7.34 0.06 -9.13
CA GLY A 47 -6.83 1.40 -8.85
C GLY A 47 -7.27 1.95 -7.49
N ALA A 48 -7.13 3.27 -7.37
CA ALA A 48 -7.63 4.05 -6.25
C ALA A 48 -8.42 5.23 -6.79
N THR A 49 -9.33 5.74 -5.97
CA THR A 49 -10.11 6.93 -6.32
C THR A 49 -9.20 8.15 -6.34
N PRO A 50 -9.46 9.16 -7.19
CA PRO A 50 -8.71 10.41 -7.13
C PRO A 50 -8.88 11.09 -5.77
N GLY A 51 -7.77 11.59 -5.21
CA GLY A 51 -7.73 12.25 -3.90
C GLY A 51 -6.44 11.97 -3.12
N SER A 52 -6.39 12.45 -1.88
CA SER A 52 -5.28 12.18 -0.97
C SER A 52 -5.51 10.89 -0.18
N HIS A 53 -4.59 9.95 -0.31
CA HIS A 53 -4.60 8.66 0.38
C HIS A 53 -3.39 8.54 1.30
N LYS A 54 -3.59 7.93 2.48
CA LYS A 54 -2.50 7.40 3.30
C LYS A 54 -2.12 6.03 2.77
N VAL A 55 -0.82 5.76 2.73
CA VAL A 55 -0.29 4.50 2.20
C VAL A 55 0.25 3.67 3.34
N LEU A 56 -0.40 2.55 3.62
CA LEU A 56 0.00 1.61 4.65
C LEU A 56 0.59 0.38 3.98
N ILE A 57 1.84 0.09 4.28
CA ILE A 57 2.56 -1.05 3.72
C ILE A 57 2.90 -1.99 4.86
N SER A 58 2.47 -3.23 4.76
CA SER A 58 2.75 -4.28 5.73
C SER A 58 3.30 -5.51 5.02
N LYS A 59 4.23 -6.20 5.66
CA LYS A 59 4.72 -7.49 5.20
C LYS A 59 4.88 -8.40 6.40
N MET A 60 4.25 -9.57 6.31
CA MET A 60 4.46 -10.65 7.26
C MET A 60 5.65 -11.50 6.77
N PRO A 61 6.45 -12.05 7.68
CA PRO A 61 7.48 -13.02 7.33
C PRO A 61 6.83 -14.29 6.79
N ASP A 62 7.48 -14.91 5.81
CA ASP A 62 7.11 -16.25 5.30
C ASP A 62 7.36 -17.35 6.35
N ASP A 63 8.26 -17.07 7.29
CA ASP A 63 8.62 -18.00 8.34
C ASP A 63 7.49 -18.09 9.39
N PRO A 64 6.88 -19.27 9.58
CA PRO A 64 5.75 -19.42 10.49
C PRO A 64 6.12 -19.25 11.96
N GLU A 65 7.41 -19.39 12.34
CA GLU A 65 7.85 -19.11 13.71
C GLU A 65 7.87 -17.60 14.02
N GLN A 66 8.01 -16.78 12.98
CA GLN A 66 7.93 -15.31 13.06
C GLN A 66 6.53 -14.79 12.69
N ALA A 67 5.53 -15.67 12.54
CA ALA A 67 4.18 -15.28 12.21
C ALA A 67 3.62 -14.28 13.25
N GLY A 68 3.42 -13.04 12.82
CA GLY A 68 2.98 -11.93 13.68
C GLY A 68 4.02 -10.83 13.87
N GLU A 69 5.28 -11.08 13.53
CA GLU A 69 6.25 -10.00 13.33
C GLU A 69 5.92 -9.24 12.06
N GLN A 70 6.09 -7.92 12.10
CA GLN A 70 5.97 -7.11 10.92
C GLN A 70 7.35 -6.66 10.46
N LEU A 71 7.72 -7.08 9.25
CA LEU A 71 9.00 -6.72 8.64
C LEU A 71 9.06 -5.23 8.31
N ILE A 72 7.90 -4.60 8.10
CA ILE A 72 7.80 -3.18 7.78
C ILE A 72 7.69 -2.32 9.05
N PRO A 73 8.60 -1.34 9.24
CA PRO A 73 8.52 -0.38 10.33
C PRO A 73 7.16 0.34 10.41
N ALA A 74 6.74 0.68 11.64
CA ALA A 74 5.47 1.37 11.87
C ALA A 74 5.34 2.70 11.10
N LYS A 75 6.45 3.38 10.79
CA LYS A 75 6.53 4.62 9.97
C LYS A 75 6.00 4.46 8.54
N TYR A 76 5.85 3.22 8.06
CA TYR A 76 5.25 2.92 6.76
C TYR A 76 3.94 2.12 6.88
N ASN A 77 3.47 1.81 8.09
CA ASN A 77 2.21 1.10 8.33
C ASN A 77 1.28 1.86 9.30
N ASN A 78 1.14 1.40 10.56
CA ASN A 78 0.18 1.97 11.52
C ASN A 78 0.43 3.46 11.83
N LYS A 79 1.69 3.90 11.75
CA LYS A 79 2.09 5.31 11.88
C LYS A 79 2.64 5.80 10.55
N THR A 80 1.99 5.39 9.45
CA THR A 80 2.48 5.75 8.12
C THR A 80 2.54 7.27 7.97
N GLU A 81 3.70 7.74 7.53
CA GLU A 81 3.91 9.10 7.05
C GLU A 81 3.84 9.15 5.52
N LEU A 82 3.64 7.99 4.87
CA LEU A 82 3.49 7.89 3.43
C LEU A 82 2.10 8.36 3.00
N THR A 83 2.10 9.29 2.04
CA THR A 83 0.90 9.78 1.40
C THR A 83 1.03 9.64 -0.11
N ALA A 84 -0.09 9.39 -0.77
CA ALA A 84 -0.20 9.34 -2.21
C ALA A 84 -1.37 10.21 -2.66
N GLU A 85 -1.10 11.12 -3.58
CA GLU A 85 -2.12 11.94 -4.22
C GLU A 85 -2.49 11.33 -5.57
N VAL A 86 -3.60 10.60 -5.60
CA VAL A 86 -4.11 9.95 -6.80
C VAL A 86 -4.84 11.00 -7.64
N LYS A 87 -4.48 11.13 -8.91
CA LYS A 87 -5.11 12.02 -9.88
C LYS A 87 -5.95 11.21 -10.87
N GLU A 88 -6.78 11.89 -11.65
CA GLU A 88 -7.48 11.22 -12.76
C GLU A 88 -6.45 10.80 -13.83
N GLY A 89 -6.51 9.55 -14.28
CA GLY A 89 -5.59 8.97 -15.26
C GLY A 89 -4.55 8.04 -14.64
N ASP A 90 -3.42 7.88 -15.33
CA ASP A 90 -2.33 7.01 -14.89
C ASP A 90 -1.56 7.62 -13.71
N ASN A 91 -1.39 6.83 -12.66
CA ASN A 91 -0.61 7.21 -11.49
C ASN A 91 0.38 6.09 -11.17
N SER A 92 1.64 6.46 -10.97
CA SER A 92 2.68 5.57 -10.45
C SER A 92 3.24 6.17 -9.16
N PHE A 93 3.30 5.37 -8.10
CA PHE A 93 3.88 5.76 -6.83
C PHE A 93 4.93 4.74 -6.44
N ASP A 94 6.16 5.22 -6.25
CA ASP A 94 7.27 4.38 -5.83
C ASP A 94 7.60 4.71 -4.37
N PHE A 95 7.51 3.69 -3.50
CA PHE A 95 7.80 3.83 -2.07
C PHE A 95 9.11 3.13 -1.73
N ASP A 96 10.14 3.92 -1.40
CA ASP A 96 11.41 3.39 -0.91
C ASP A 96 11.28 3.00 0.57
N LEU A 97 11.04 1.71 0.81
CA LEU A 97 10.93 1.13 2.15
C LEU A 97 12.30 0.75 2.69
N LYS A 98 12.61 1.18 3.91
CA LYS A 98 13.84 0.81 4.62
C LYS A 98 13.54 -0.07 5.83
N SER A 99 14.38 -1.05 6.10
CA SER A 99 14.23 -1.97 7.24
C SER A 99 14.50 -1.36 8.61
N LYS A 100 15.15 -0.18 8.67
CA LYS A 100 15.34 0.61 9.89
C LYS A 100 14.97 2.09 9.67
#